data_AF-A0A1A8DRT8-F1
#
_entry.id   AF-A0A1A8DRT8-F1
#
_cell.length_a   1.000
_cell.length_b   1.000
_cell.length_c   1.000
_cell.angle_alpha   90.00
_cell.angle_beta   90.00
_cell.angle_gamma   90.00
#
_symmetry.space_group_name_H-M   'P 1'
#
loop_
_entity.id
_entity.type
_entity.pdbx_description
1 polymer ?
#
loop_
_entity_poly.entity_id
_entity_poly.type
_entity_poly.pdbx_seq_one_letter_code
_entity_poly.pdbx_strand_id
1 'polypeptide(L)'
;DIFNQFWYICQKAQHRDMFNDMWVGVLHHVTGKHEWTHGKCDHGPLDATTSDKELMVPGSPPHKALQRIMFNRRWLKDVTNLTFRPQLREASKDRNDFFKAQ
;
A
#
# COMPACT_ATOMS: atom_id res chain seq x y z
N ASP A 1 9.54 -2.18 -0.74
CA ASP A 1 8.29 -2.41 0.00
C ASP A 1 7.08 -1.66 -0.58
N ILE A 2 7.14 -0.35 -0.88
CA ILE A 2 6.00 0.43 -1.45
C ILE A 2 5.39 -0.19 -2.72
N PHE A 3 6.22 -0.69 -3.65
CA PHE A 3 5.73 -1.38 -4.85
C PHE A 3 4.94 -2.64 -4.50
N ASN A 4 5.40 -3.42 -3.51
CA ASN A 4 4.68 -4.63 -3.09
C ASN A 4 3.33 -4.26 -2.46
N GLN A 5 3.32 -3.23 -1.60
CA GLN A 5 2.09 -2.70 -1.02
C GLN A 5 1.11 -2.21 -2.09
N PHE A 6 1.59 -1.50 -3.12
CA PHE A 6 0.74 -1.04 -4.23
C PHE A 6 -0.02 -2.19 -4.90
N TRP A 7 0.69 -3.22 -5.32
CA TRP A 7 0.08 -4.38 -6.00
C TRP A 7 -0.81 -5.22 -5.09
N TYR A 8 -0.43 -5.36 -3.81
CA TYR A 8 -1.28 -5.98 -2.80
C TYR A 8 -2.61 -5.23 -2.65
N ILE A 9 -2.56 -3.90 -2.58
CA ILE A 9 -3.76 -3.05 -2.49
C ILE A 9 -4.59 -3.15 -3.77
N CYS A 10 -3.97 -3.17 -4.95
CA CYS A 10 -4.68 -3.39 -6.21
C CYS A 10 -5.48 -4.70 -6.24
N GLN A 11 -4.92 -5.77 -5.65
CA GLN A 11 -5.60 -7.06 -5.57
C GLN A 11 -6.75 -7.04 -4.55
N LYS A 12 -6.51 -6.43 -3.37
CA LYS A 12 -7.44 -6.46 -2.23
C LYS A 12 -8.58 -5.47 -2.34
N ALA A 13 -8.34 -4.30 -2.89
CA ALA A 13 -9.34 -3.25 -2.98
C ALA A 13 -10.53 -3.70 -3.85
N GLN A 14 -11.73 -3.60 -3.29
CA GLN A 14 -12.97 -3.97 -3.99
C GLN A 14 -13.56 -2.76 -4.73
N HIS A 15 -13.41 -1.56 -4.16
CA HIS A 15 -13.87 -0.29 -4.72
C HIS A 15 -12.87 0.84 -4.43
N ARG A 16 -13.09 2.01 -5.05
CA ARG A 16 -12.14 3.14 -5.01
C ARG A 16 -11.83 3.63 -3.61
N ASP A 17 -12.84 3.72 -2.75
CA ASP A 17 -12.65 4.24 -1.40
C ASP A 17 -11.75 3.30 -0.58
N MET A 18 -11.97 1.99 -0.67
CA MET A 18 -11.09 0.98 -0.06
C MET A 18 -9.66 1.08 -0.59
N PHE A 19 -9.47 1.31 -1.89
CA PHE A 19 -8.14 1.54 -2.45
C PHE A 19 -7.47 2.76 -1.82
N ASN A 20 -8.19 3.89 -1.74
CA ASN A 20 -7.67 5.12 -1.18
C ASN A 20 -7.30 4.97 0.30
N ASP A 21 -8.15 4.34 1.10
CA ASP A 21 -7.92 4.12 2.53
C ASP A 21 -6.69 3.23 2.77
N MET A 22 -6.58 2.12 2.04
CA MET A 22 -5.41 1.24 2.14
C MET A 22 -4.14 1.93 1.65
N TRP A 23 -4.23 2.73 0.58
CA TRP A 23 -3.10 3.45 0.00
C TRP A 23 -2.55 4.51 0.97
N VAL A 24 -3.43 5.33 1.56
CA VAL A 24 -3.03 6.28 2.62
C VAL A 24 -2.48 5.54 3.85
N GLY A 25 -3.03 4.37 4.19
CA GLY A 25 -2.52 3.49 5.25
C GLY A 25 -1.05 3.12 5.09
N VAL A 26 -0.50 3.09 3.87
CA VAL A 26 0.93 2.82 3.63
C VAL A 26 1.81 3.88 4.30
N LEU A 27 1.39 5.15 4.37
CA LEU A 27 2.14 6.21 5.07
C LEU A 27 2.27 5.93 6.57
N HIS A 28 1.21 5.39 7.17
CA HIS A 28 1.23 4.98 8.56
C HIS A 28 2.13 3.75 8.74
N HIS A 29 1.97 2.75 7.88
CA HIS A 29 2.74 1.51 7.93
C HIS A 29 4.26 1.74 7.86
N VAL A 30 4.73 2.53 6.88
CA VAL A 30 6.19 2.76 6.72
C VAL A 30 6.81 3.61 7.82
N THR A 31 5.99 4.23 8.67
CA THR A 31 6.43 4.98 9.86
C THR A 31 6.22 4.19 11.16
N GLY A 32 5.89 2.90 11.06
CA GLY A 32 5.65 2.02 12.22
C GLY A 32 4.30 2.23 12.90
N LYS A 33 3.39 3.01 12.30
CA LYS A 33 2.02 3.19 12.81
C LYS A 33 1.11 2.14 12.16
N HIS A 34 0.75 1.13 12.94
CA HIS A 34 -0.07 0.01 12.46
C HIS A 34 -1.58 0.20 12.69
N GLU A 35 -1.99 1.26 13.40
CA GLU A 35 -3.39 1.62 13.65
C GLU A 35 -3.58 3.14 13.49
N TRP A 36 -4.73 3.56 12.97
CA TRP A 36 -5.14 4.96 12.77
C TRP A 36 -6.68 5.08 12.78
N THR A 37 -7.19 6.31 12.77
CA THR A 37 -8.63 6.62 12.95
C THR A 37 -9.58 5.82 12.05
N HIS A 38 -9.14 5.45 10.85
CA HIS A 38 -9.97 4.78 9.85
C HIS A 38 -9.44 3.41 9.43
N GLY A 39 -8.49 2.81 10.15
CA GLY A 39 -7.96 1.52 9.74
C GLY A 39 -6.73 1.02 10.51
N LYS A 40 -6.26 -0.14 10.08
CA LYS A 40 -5.06 -0.80 10.58
C LYS A 40 -4.40 -1.62 9.48
N CYS A 41 -3.15 -2.02 9.70
CA CYS A 41 -2.47 -2.93 8.78
C CYS A 41 -3.17 -4.30 8.70
N ASP A 42 -3.20 -4.90 7.50
CA ASP A 42 -3.78 -6.23 7.24
C ASP A 42 -2.71 -7.32 7.39
N HIS A 43 -2.11 -7.41 8.59
CA HIS A 43 -1.23 -8.50 8.99
C HIS A 43 -1.41 -8.81 10.49
N GLY A 44 -1.02 -10.02 10.90
CA GLY A 44 -1.01 -10.42 12.32
C GLY A 44 0.02 -9.65 13.14
N PRO A 45 0.15 -9.97 14.45
CA PRO A 45 1.19 -9.39 15.31
C PRO A 45 2.57 -9.57 14.65
N LEU A 46 3.35 -8.50 14.58
CA LEU A 46 4.75 -8.60 14.19
C LEU A 46 5.48 -9.31 15.32
N ASP A 47 6.18 -10.40 15.01
CA ASP A 47 7.09 -11.01 15.97
C ASP A 47 8.36 -10.14 16.12
N ALA A 48 9.08 -10.28 17.23
CA ALA A 48 10.27 -9.47 17.51
C ALA A 48 11.41 -9.68 16.48
N THR A 49 11.27 -10.62 15.56
CA THR A 49 12.25 -11.04 14.54
C THR A 49 11.88 -10.62 13.12
N THR A 50 10.68 -10.09 12.87
CA THR A 50 10.17 -9.77 11.51
C THR A 50 10.34 -8.29 11.13
N SER A 51 10.89 -7.47 12.02
CA SER A 51 10.95 -6.01 11.87
C SER A 51 12.38 -5.46 11.74
N ASP A 52 13.25 -6.12 10.97
CA ASP A 52 14.57 -5.55 10.62
C ASP A 52 14.50 -4.46 9.54
N LYS A 53 13.28 -4.13 9.07
CA LYS A 53 13.11 -3.06 8.06
C LYS A 53 13.22 -1.70 8.72
N GLU A 54 14.18 -0.92 8.22
CA GLU A 54 14.35 0.47 8.61
C GLU A 54 13.05 1.26 8.37
N LEU A 55 12.54 1.88 9.44
CA LEU A 55 11.35 2.72 9.39
C LEU A 55 11.69 4.07 8.78
N MET A 56 10.75 4.61 8.01
CA MET A 56 10.88 5.94 7.46
C MET A 56 10.65 6.99 8.56
N VAL A 57 11.55 7.95 8.68
CA VAL A 57 11.38 9.06 9.63
C VAL A 57 10.20 9.94 9.18
N PRO A 58 9.18 10.17 10.02
CA PRO A 58 8.07 11.06 9.69
C PRO A 58 8.55 12.47 9.33
N GLY A 59 8.08 13.00 8.21
CA GLY A 59 8.42 14.34 7.74
C GLY A 59 9.80 14.48 7.07
N SER A 60 10.56 13.39 6.99
CA SER A 60 11.79 13.32 6.18
C SER A 60 11.50 13.57 4.69
N PRO A 61 12.50 13.95 3.88
CA PRO A 61 12.31 14.14 2.44
C PRO A 61 11.67 12.93 1.72
N PRO A 62 12.08 11.67 1.98
CA PRO A 62 11.41 10.49 1.42
C PRO A 62 9.93 10.38 1.84
N HIS A 63 9.62 10.66 3.11
CA HIS A 63 8.24 10.62 3.60
C HIS A 63 7.37 11.67 2.92
N LYS A 64 7.88 12.90 2.78
CA LYS A 64 7.17 13.98 2.08
C LYS A 64 7.00 13.68 0.58
N ALA A 65 7.99 13.06 -0.05
CA ALA A 65 7.87 12.62 -1.45
C ALA A 65 6.77 11.56 -1.60
N LEU A 66 6.72 10.58 -0.70
CA LEU A 66 5.68 9.57 -0.67
C LEU A 66 4.29 10.21 -0.45
N GLN A 67 4.15 11.12 0.51
CA GLN A 67 2.91 11.86 0.73
C GLN A 67 2.41 12.57 -0.53
N ARG A 68 3.31 13.22 -1.30
CA ARG A 68 2.93 13.89 -2.55
C ARG A 68 2.35 12.92 -3.57
N ILE A 69 2.87 11.71 -3.67
CA ILE A 69 2.34 10.67 -4.57
C ILE A 69 0.98 10.18 -4.05
N MET A 70 0.90 9.88 -2.75
CA MET A 70 -0.28 9.34 -2.09
C MET A 70 -1.50 10.24 -2.20
N PHE A 71 -1.31 11.56 -2.14
CA PHE A 71 -2.37 12.56 -2.24
C PHE A 71 -2.51 13.20 -3.63
N ASN A 72 -1.78 12.72 -4.64
CA ASN A 72 -1.89 13.25 -6.00
C ASN A 72 -3.23 12.81 -6.63
N ARG A 73 -4.21 13.73 -6.67
CA ARG A 73 -5.56 13.47 -7.18
C ARG A 73 -5.59 12.94 -8.62
N ARG A 74 -4.69 13.42 -9.50
CA ARG A 74 -4.64 12.97 -10.89
C ARG A 74 -4.16 11.54 -10.95
N TRP A 75 -3.07 11.25 -10.25
CA TRP A 75 -2.53 9.90 -10.14
C TRP A 75 -3.53 8.92 -9.53
N LEU A 76 -4.21 9.30 -8.44
CA LEU A 76 -5.25 8.48 -7.80
C LEU A 76 -6.41 8.16 -8.75
N LYS A 77 -6.88 9.15 -9.51
CA LYS A 77 -7.93 8.95 -10.51
C LYS A 77 -7.49 7.93 -11.56
N ASP A 78 -6.31 8.12 -12.12
CA ASP A 78 -5.79 7.28 -13.20
C ASP A 78 -5.51 5.86 -12.71
N VAL A 79 -4.86 5.72 -11.56
CA VAL A 79 -4.53 4.40 -11.00
C VAL A 79 -5.77 3.64 -10.57
N THR A 80 -6.75 4.28 -9.92
CA THR A 80 -8.00 3.59 -9.56
C THR A 80 -8.78 3.19 -10.81
N ASN A 81 -8.85 4.04 -11.84
CA ASN A 81 -9.46 3.67 -13.12
C ASN A 81 -8.81 2.44 -13.75
N LEU A 82 -7.50 2.28 -13.55
CA LEU A 82 -6.70 1.18 -14.07
C LEU A 82 -6.88 -0.09 -13.22
N THR A 83 -6.77 0.01 -11.89
CA THR A 83 -6.91 -1.11 -10.94
C THR A 83 -8.25 -1.84 -11.08
N PHE A 84 -9.33 -1.12 -11.37
CA PHE A 84 -10.66 -1.73 -11.55
C PHE A 84 -10.93 -2.22 -12.98
N ARG A 85 -9.92 -2.21 -13.86
CA ARG A 85 -9.99 -2.91 -15.16
C ARG A 85 -9.65 -4.39 -14.98
N PRO A 86 -10.34 -5.31 -15.69
CA PRO A 86 -10.09 -6.74 -15.59
C PRO A 86 -8.61 -7.12 -15.82
N GLN A 87 -7.95 -6.49 -16.78
CA GLN A 87 -6.58 -6.85 -17.19
C GLN A 87 -5.55 -6.61 -16.09
N LEU A 88 -5.70 -5.54 -15.30
CA LEU A 88 -4.79 -5.23 -14.20
C LEU A 88 -5.08 -6.03 -12.94
N ARG A 89 -6.35 -6.42 -12.72
CA ARG A 89 -6.68 -7.39 -11.66
C ARG A 89 -5.99 -8.72 -11.91
N GLU A 90 -6.04 -9.26 -13.12
CA GLU A 90 -5.35 -10.52 -13.45
C GLU A 90 -3.83 -10.37 -13.32
N ALA A 91 -3.23 -9.31 -13.89
CA ALA A 91 -1.79 -9.05 -13.75
C ALA A 91 -1.34 -8.92 -12.28
N SER A 92 -2.20 -8.38 -11.39
CA SER A 92 -1.90 -8.28 -9.96
C SER A 92 -1.92 -9.64 -9.23
N LYS A 93 -2.75 -10.59 -9.70
CA LYS A 93 -2.79 -11.96 -9.15
C LYS A 93 -1.54 -12.72 -9.52
N ASP A 94 -1.19 -12.78 -10.82
CA ASP A 94 0.00 -13.48 -11.32
C ASP A 94 1.27 -13.05 -10.60
N ARG A 95 1.37 -11.73 -10.39
CA ARG A 95 2.52 -11.11 -9.74
C ARG A 95 2.57 -11.41 -8.24
N ASN A 96 1.45 -11.39 -7.52
CA ASN A 96 1.47 -11.72 -6.09
C ASN A 96 1.69 -13.21 -5.84
N ASP A 97 1.24 -14.09 -6.74
CA ASP A 97 1.55 -15.52 -6.68
C ASP A 97 3.05 -15.78 -6.89
N PHE A 98 3.70 -15.03 -7.79
CA PHE A 98 5.16 -15.04 -7.93
C PHE A 98 5.89 -14.65 -6.64
N PHE A 99 5.43 -13.62 -5.92
CA PHE A 99 6.06 -13.17 -4.67
C PHE A 99 5.77 -14.05 -3.46
N LYS A 100 4.66 -14.81 -3.45
CA LYS A 100 4.37 -15.80 -2.40
C LYS A 100 5.15 -17.11 -2.57
N ALA A 101 5.71 -17.34 -3.75
CA ALA A 101 6.49 -18.54 -4.09
C ALA A 101 8.00 -18.38 -3.82
N GLN A 102 8.45 -17.21 -3.37
CA GLN A 102 9.81 -16.93 -2.89
C GLN A 102 9.83 -16.84 -1.36
#